data_AF-A0A1E1VYN5-F1
#
_entry.id   AF-A0A1E1VYN5-F1
#
_cell.length_a   1.000
_cell.length_b   1.000
_cell.length_c   1.000
_cell.angle_alpha   90.00
_cell.angle_beta   90.00
_cell.angle_gamma   90.00
#
_symmetry.space_group_name_H-M   'P 1'
#
loop_
_entity.id
_entity.type
_entity.pdbx_description
1 polymer ?
#
loop_
_entity_poly.entity_id
_entity_poly.type
_entity_poly.pdbx_seq_one_letter_code
_entity_poly.pdbx_strand_id
1 'polypeptide(L)'
;MAHYKGAASEAGRAMHLMKKREKAQQEIELRKKKIEEDLKIDNIENKFATHYDAVEQQLKSSTIGLVTLDEMKAKQEHIVREREKKLAQKKAEKEKERQKEIEAKQAQKNKQKRQIQALSFDPDEEEEEEEEEDETTSEKSWKEKDEEPVLKKIKKNPDVDTSFLPDREREEADLKLREELRLEWVMTQASLKDEPITVT
;
A
#
# COMPACT_ATOMS: atom_id res chain seq x y z
N MET A 1 24.47 12.26 -55.01
CA MET A 1 25.47 13.09 -54.29
C MET A 1 25.37 12.77 -52.80
N ALA A 2 26.39 12.12 -52.22
CA ALA A 2 26.44 11.88 -50.79
C ALA A 2 26.88 13.17 -50.11
N HIS A 3 25.96 13.84 -49.40
CA HIS A 3 26.28 15.03 -48.63
C HIS A 3 27.04 14.60 -47.37
N TYR A 4 28.35 14.80 -47.37
CA TYR A 4 29.22 14.61 -46.20
C TYR A 4 28.82 15.62 -45.12
N LYS A 5 28.15 15.17 -44.06
CA LYS A 5 27.85 15.97 -42.87
C LYS A 5 28.93 15.65 -41.85
N GLY A 6 29.82 16.60 -41.57
CA GLY A 6 31.04 16.36 -40.79
C GLY A 6 30.82 15.74 -39.40
N ALA A 7 31.89 15.10 -38.90
CA ALA A 7 31.93 14.28 -37.68
C ALA A 7 31.32 14.94 -36.42
N ALA A 8 31.40 16.27 -36.28
CA ALA A 8 30.82 16.99 -35.14
C ALA A 8 29.28 17.00 -35.15
N SER A 9 28.65 17.03 -36.33
CA SER A 9 27.18 16.99 -36.46
C SER A 9 26.63 15.58 -36.29
N GLU A 10 27.39 14.56 -36.71
CA GLU A 10 27.03 13.15 -36.51
C GLU A 10 27.14 12.71 -35.05
N ALA A 11 28.09 13.23 -34.27
CA ALA A 11 28.23 12.91 -32.84
C ALA A 11 26.97 13.28 -32.02
N GLY A 12 26.40 14.46 -32.27
CA GLY A 12 25.13 14.86 -31.62
C GLY A 12 23.96 13.96 -32.01
N ARG A 13 23.90 13.53 -33.28
CA ARG A 13 22.88 12.60 -33.76
C ARG A 13 23.02 11.21 -33.13
N ALA A 14 24.25 10.71 -33.01
CA ALA A 14 24.56 9.45 -32.34
C ALA A 14 24.15 9.47 -30.86
N MET A 15 24.44 10.57 -30.15
CA MET A 15 24.04 10.75 -28.76
C MET A 15 22.51 10.74 -28.57
N HIS A 16 21.76 11.40 -29.45
CA HIS A 16 20.29 11.37 -29.41
C HIS A 16 19.73 9.97 -29.69
N LEU A 17 20.35 9.21 -30.59
CA LEU A 17 19.98 7.82 -30.87
C LEU A 17 20.28 6.90 -29.68
N MET A 18 21.43 7.08 -29.02
CA MET A 18 21.77 6.36 -27.78
C MET A 18 20.79 6.68 -26.65
N LYS A 19 20.48 7.96 -26.42
CA LYS A 19 19.49 8.38 -25.41
C LYS A 19 18.09 7.84 -25.71
N LYS A 20 17.69 7.74 -26.98
CA LYS A 20 16.45 7.09 -27.39
C LYS A 20 16.46 5.59 -27.11
N ARG A 21 17.58 4.90 -27.36
CA ARG A 21 17.73 3.47 -27.05
C ARG A 21 17.67 3.20 -25.55
N GLU A 22 18.33 4.03 -24.75
CA GLU A 22 18.32 3.93 -23.29
C GLU A 22 16.91 4.11 -22.72
N LYS A 23 16.17 5.13 -23.17
CA LYS A 23 14.76 5.33 -22.77
C LYS A 23 13.88 4.14 -23.16
N ALA A 24 14.04 3.61 -24.37
CA ALA A 24 13.28 2.45 -24.81
C ALA A 24 13.60 1.19 -23.97
N GLN A 25 14.86 1.00 -23.57
CA GLN A 25 15.24 -0.09 -22.67
C GLN A 25 14.60 0.08 -21.28
N GLN A 26 14.64 1.28 -20.72
CA GLN A 26 14.00 1.59 -19.43
C GLN A 26 12.48 1.36 -19.48
N GLU A 27 11.79 1.78 -20.55
CA GLU A 27 10.36 1.52 -20.72
C GLU A 27 10.04 0.01 -20.83
N ILE A 28 10.90 -0.76 -21.50
CA ILE A 28 10.76 -2.22 -21.57
C ILE A 28 10.94 -2.87 -20.20
N GLU A 29 11.94 -2.45 -19.44
CA GLU A 29 12.18 -2.96 -18.08
C GLU A 29 11.02 -2.63 -17.14
N LEU A 30 10.51 -1.39 -17.17
CA LEU A 30 9.34 -1.00 -16.39
C LEU A 30 8.11 -1.80 -16.77
N ARG A 31 7.86 -2.03 -18.07
CA ARG A 31 6.75 -2.88 -18.51
C ARG A 31 6.92 -4.33 -18.09
N LYS A 32 8.14 -4.88 -18.12
CA LYS A 32 8.43 -6.23 -17.62
C LYS A 32 8.14 -6.35 -16.13
N LYS A 33 8.60 -5.40 -15.32
CA LYS A 33 8.32 -5.35 -13.88
C LYS A 33 6.83 -5.25 -13.60
N LYS A 34 6.12 -4.39 -14.33
CA LYS A 34 4.66 -4.26 -14.19
C LYS A 34 3.93 -5.56 -14.53
N ILE A 35 4.32 -6.23 -15.61
CA ILE A 35 3.76 -7.54 -15.98
C ILE A 35 4.08 -8.60 -14.93
N GLU A 36 5.30 -8.60 -14.37
CA GLU A 36 5.71 -9.50 -13.30
C GLU A 36 4.90 -9.27 -12.02
N GLU A 37 4.68 -8.00 -11.63
CA GLU A 37 3.82 -7.62 -10.51
C GLU A 37 2.36 -8.03 -10.74
N ASP A 38 1.82 -7.81 -11.93
CA ASP A 38 0.45 -8.21 -12.31
C ASP A 38 0.27 -9.75 -12.35
N LEU A 39 1.32 -10.49 -12.77
CA LEU A 39 1.36 -11.96 -12.78
C LEU A 39 1.67 -12.56 -11.41
N LYS A 40 2.21 -11.77 -10.49
CA LYS A 40 2.45 -12.19 -9.11
C LYS A 40 1.12 -12.17 -8.38
N ILE A 41 0.38 -13.26 -8.52
CA ILE A 41 -0.92 -13.41 -7.90
C ILE A 41 -0.72 -13.68 -6.40
N ASP A 42 -0.42 -12.63 -5.64
CA ASP A 42 -0.16 -12.66 -4.20
C ASP A 42 -1.37 -13.15 -3.36
N ASN A 43 -2.51 -13.43 -4.01
CA ASN A 43 -3.80 -13.73 -3.37
C ASN A 43 -4.44 -15.07 -3.77
N ILE A 44 -3.80 -15.94 -4.56
CA ILE A 44 -4.40 -17.26 -4.89
C ILE A 44 -4.33 -18.22 -3.71
N GLU A 45 -3.23 -18.25 -2.96
CA GLU A 45 -3.08 -19.16 -1.81
C GLU A 45 -4.17 -18.93 -0.74
N ASN A 46 -4.55 -17.66 -0.51
CA ASN A 46 -5.60 -17.32 0.46
C ASN A 46 -7.01 -17.64 -0.05
N LYS A 47 -7.26 -17.65 -1.36
CA LYS A 47 -8.59 -17.95 -1.94
C LYS A 47 -8.99 -19.41 -1.76
N PHE A 48 -8.03 -20.32 -1.62
CA PHE A 48 -8.27 -21.75 -1.38
C PHE A 48 -8.04 -22.17 0.08
N ALA A 49 -7.62 -21.24 0.95
CA ALA A 49 -7.32 -21.52 2.37
C ALA A 49 -8.55 -21.66 3.27
N THR A 50 -9.77 -21.38 2.78
CA THR A 50 -11.00 -21.41 3.60
C THR A 50 -11.45 -22.81 4.00
N HIS A 51 -10.98 -23.86 3.31
CA HIS A 51 -11.41 -25.25 3.54
C HIS A 51 -10.28 -26.25 3.78
N TYR A 52 -9.02 -25.81 3.71
CA TYR A 52 -7.87 -26.68 3.97
C TYR A 52 -6.99 -26.06 5.04
N ASP A 53 -7.39 -26.24 6.30
CA ASP A 53 -6.48 -25.96 7.41
C ASP A 53 -5.43 -27.06 7.45
N ALA A 54 -4.24 -26.76 6.94
CA ALA A 54 -3.09 -27.66 6.96
C ALA A 54 -2.79 -28.15 8.39
N VAL A 55 -3.12 -27.35 9.41
CA VAL A 55 -2.95 -27.72 10.82
C VAL A 55 -3.96 -28.80 11.22
N GLU A 56 -5.22 -28.66 10.82
CA GLU A 56 -6.27 -29.64 11.12
C GLU A 56 -5.99 -31.00 10.46
N GLN A 57 -5.53 -31.00 9.21
CA GLN A 57 -5.16 -32.24 8.52
C GLN A 57 -3.91 -32.90 9.15
N GLN A 58 -2.91 -32.09 9.53
CA GLN A 58 -1.73 -32.59 10.24
C GLN A 58 -2.12 -33.17 11.60
N LEU A 59 -3.04 -32.53 12.33
CA LEU A 59 -3.59 -33.05 13.58
C LEU A 59 -4.31 -34.37 13.35
N LYS A 60 -5.25 -34.45 12.40
CA LYS A 60 -6.02 -35.67 12.09
C LYS A 60 -5.13 -36.85 11.72
N SER A 61 -4.13 -36.63 10.87
CA SER A 61 -3.20 -37.70 10.46
C SER A 61 -2.24 -38.10 11.59
N SER A 62 -1.79 -37.15 12.40
CA SER A 62 -0.86 -37.42 13.50
C SER A 62 -1.54 -38.02 14.73
N THR A 63 -2.86 -37.86 14.88
CA THR A 63 -3.63 -38.41 16.02
C THR A 63 -4.15 -39.83 15.78
N ILE A 64 -4.11 -40.33 14.53
CA ILE A 64 -4.50 -41.71 14.23
C ILE A 64 -3.44 -42.68 14.76
N GLY A 65 -3.87 -43.63 15.61
CA GLY A 65 -3.00 -44.70 16.13
C GLY A 65 -2.32 -44.40 17.47
N LEU A 66 -2.58 -43.24 18.09
CA LEU A 66 -2.21 -43.02 19.49
C LEU A 66 -3.27 -43.66 20.39
N VAL A 67 -2.81 -44.45 21.37
CA VAL A 67 -3.68 -45.29 22.21
C VAL A 67 -4.06 -44.55 23.49
N THR A 68 -3.25 -43.58 23.94
CA THR A 68 -3.45 -42.85 25.18
C THR A 68 -3.85 -41.39 24.96
N LEU A 69 -4.65 -40.86 25.88
CA LEU A 69 -5.14 -39.48 25.83
C LEU A 69 -3.99 -38.47 26.01
N ASP A 70 -3.02 -38.79 26.86
CA ASP A 70 -1.86 -37.94 27.13
C ASP A 70 -0.98 -37.77 25.89
N GLU A 71 -0.80 -38.85 25.12
CA GLU A 71 -0.10 -38.84 23.83
C GLU A 71 -0.79 -37.94 22.80
N MET A 72 -2.13 -37.98 22.70
CA MET A 72 -2.90 -37.12 21.81
C MET A 72 -2.77 -35.64 22.21
N LYS A 73 -2.87 -35.33 23.52
CA LYS A 73 -2.69 -33.96 24.04
C LYS A 73 -1.28 -33.45 23.77
N ALA A 74 -0.26 -34.26 24.03
CA ALA A 74 1.13 -33.89 23.78
C ALA A 74 1.38 -33.57 22.30
N LYS A 75 0.80 -34.36 21.37
CA LYS A 75 0.91 -34.10 19.92
C LYS A 75 0.16 -32.84 19.50
N GLN A 76 -1.04 -32.62 20.05
CA GLN A 76 -1.83 -31.42 19.79
C GLN A 76 -1.11 -30.16 20.25
N GLU A 77 -0.62 -30.15 21.50
CA GLU A 77 0.15 -29.03 22.06
C GLU A 77 1.42 -28.76 21.26
N HIS A 78 2.13 -29.79 20.82
CA HIS A 78 3.33 -29.64 20.01
C HIS A 78 3.04 -28.93 18.69
N ILE A 79 2.02 -29.38 17.96
CA ILE A 79 1.65 -28.80 16.65
C ILE A 79 1.19 -27.34 16.81
N VAL A 80 0.40 -27.04 17.84
CA VAL A 80 -0.03 -25.67 18.15
C VAL A 80 1.17 -24.78 18.50
N ARG A 81 2.05 -25.25 19.39
CA ARG A 81 3.25 -24.51 19.80
C ARG A 81 4.22 -24.25 18.64
N GLU A 82 4.40 -25.21 17.75
CA GLU A 82 5.21 -25.01 16.54
C GLU A 82 4.59 -23.98 15.60
N ARG A 83 3.27 -23.99 15.44
CA ARG A 83 2.55 -23.01 14.61
C ARG A 83 2.65 -21.61 15.20
N GLU A 84 2.44 -21.47 16.51
CA GLU A 84 2.60 -20.21 17.24
C GLU A 84 4.04 -19.68 17.11
N LYS A 85 5.05 -20.54 17.28
CA LYS A 85 6.45 -20.18 17.09
C LYS A 85 6.73 -19.69 15.67
N LYS A 86 6.22 -20.37 14.63
CA LYS A 86 6.36 -19.92 13.24
C LYS A 86 5.67 -18.59 12.99
N LEU A 87 4.47 -18.38 13.54
CA LEU A 87 3.76 -17.09 13.43
C LEU A 87 4.51 -15.97 14.14
N ALA A 88 5.04 -16.22 15.34
CA ALA A 88 5.86 -15.27 16.07
C ALA A 88 7.16 -14.92 15.31
N GLN A 89 7.84 -15.92 14.74
CA GLN A 89 9.02 -15.70 13.90
C GLN A 89 8.70 -14.84 12.68
N LYS A 90 7.64 -15.17 11.94
CA LYS A 90 7.21 -14.39 10.76
C LYS A 90 6.84 -12.96 11.11
N LYS A 91 6.18 -12.73 12.25
CA LYS A 91 5.87 -11.38 12.76
C LYS A 91 7.15 -10.63 13.12
N ALA A 92 8.07 -11.27 13.84
CA ALA A 92 9.34 -10.65 14.25
C ALA A 92 10.24 -10.30 13.05
N GLU A 93 10.25 -11.14 12.01
CA GLU A 93 10.97 -10.88 10.77
C GLU A 93 10.39 -9.68 10.01
N LYS A 94 9.06 -9.64 9.85
CA LYS A 94 8.36 -8.51 9.22
C LYS A 94 8.58 -7.19 9.98
N GLU A 95 8.61 -7.25 11.30
CA GLU A 95 8.88 -6.08 12.14
C GLU A 95 10.33 -5.60 11.99
N LYS A 96 11.30 -6.52 11.97
CA LYS A 96 12.70 -6.19 11.70
C LYS A 96 12.91 -5.58 10.31
N GLU A 97 12.20 -6.07 9.30
CA GLU A 97 12.25 -5.53 7.94
C GLU A 97 11.72 -4.08 7.91
N ARG A 98 10.58 -3.82 8.54
CA ARG A 98 10.03 -2.46 8.70
C ARG A 98 10.98 -1.53 9.43
N GLN A 99 11.60 -1.99 10.52
CA GLN A 99 12.57 -1.19 11.27
C GLN A 99 13.78 -0.81 10.42
N LYS A 100 14.33 -1.74 9.64
CA LYS A 100 15.44 -1.47 8.70
C LYS A 100 15.05 -0.48 7.61
N GLU A 101 13.83 -0.55 7.10
CA GLU A 101 13.33 0.39 6.09
C GLU A 101 13.20 1.81 6.65
N ILE A 102 12.69 1.95 7.88
CA ILE A 102 12.61 3.23 8.59
C ILE A 102 14.01 3.79 8.85
N GLU A 103 14.93 2.98 9.34
CA GLU A 103 16.32 3.38 9.61
C GLU A 103 17.04 3.83 8.32
N ALA A 104 16.87 3.09 7.22
CA ALA A 104 17.44 3.45 5.92
C ALA A 104 16.91 4.81 5.41
N LYS A 105 15.60 5.06 5.55
CA LYS A 105 14.97 6.33 5.17
C LYS A 105 15.47 7.48 6.04
N GLN A 106 15.62 7.28 7.35
CA GLN A 106 16.19 8.27 8.26
C GLN A 106 17.66 8.57 7.93
N ALA A 107 18.48 7.55 7.68
CA ALA A 107 19.88 7.71 7.29
C ALA A 107 20.02 8.50 5.97
N GLN A 108 19.13 8.25 5.00
CA GLN A 108 19.11 9.03 3.75
C GLN A 108 18.75 10.50 4.00
N LYS A 109 17.74 10.78 4.83
CA LYS A 109 17.38 12.15 5.23
C LYS A 109 18.55 12.85 5.93
N ASN A 110 19.19 12.19 6.89
CA ASN A 110 20.34 12.76 7.60
C ASN A 110 21.53 13.03 6.67
N LYS A 111 21.77 12.17 5.68
CA LYS A 111 22.80 12.41 4.66
C LYS A 111 22.49 13.63 3.80
N GLN A 112 21.22 13.82 3.41
CA GLN A 112 20.78 15.01 2.67
C GLN A 112 20.94 16.28 3.52
N LYS A 113 20.50 16.26 4.78
CA LYS A 113 20.68 17.39 5.72
C LYS A 113 22.16 17.78 5.86
N ARG A 114 23.04 16.80 6.10
CA ARG A 114 24.50 17.05 6.18
C ARG A 114 25.10 17.59 4.88
N GLN A 115 24.59 17.17 3.72
CA GLN A 115 25.04 17.69 2.43
C GLN A 115 24.60 19.14 2.24
N ILE A 116 23.38 19.50 2.63
CA ILE A 116 22.86 20.88 2.57
C ILE A 116 23.65 21.77 3.54
N GLN A 117 23.84 21.34 4.80
CA GLN A 117 24.61 22.07 5.80
C GLN A 117 26.06 22.32 5.37
N ALA A 118 26.69 21.37 4.68
CA ALA A 118 28.05 21.55 4.14
C ALA A 118 28.12 22.52 2.94
N LEU A 119 26.97 22.85 2.32
CA LEU A 119 26.85 23.75 1.17
C LEU A 119 26.29 25.13 1.55
N SER A 120 25.62 25.28 2.69
CA SER A 120 25.17 26.57 3.23
C SER A 120 26.29 27.26 4.01
N PHE A 121 26.41 28.58 3.82
CA PHE A 121 27.42 29.44 4.46
C PHE A 121 26.84 30.25 5.64
N ASP A 122 25.73 29.79 6.21
CA ASP A 122 25.07 30.45 7.34
C ASP A 122 25.30 29.62 8.62
N PRO A 123 26.16 30.07 9.54
CA PRO A 123 26.54 29.30 10.73
C PRO A 123 25.54 29.36 11.89
N ASP A 124 24.42 30.07 11.75
CA ASP A 124 23.46 30.37 12.85
C ASP A 124 22.06 29.72 12.66
N GLU A 125 21.96 28.58 11.99
CA GLU A 125 20.71 27.80 11.88
C GLU A 125 20.80 26.46 12.65
N GLU A 126 21.45 26.48 13.82
CA GLU A 126 21.44 25.41 14.82
C GLU A 126 20.46 25.76 15.94
N GLU A 127 19.16 25.59 15.69
CA GLU A 127 18.07 25.25 16.64
C GLU A 127 16.73 25.79 16.14
N GLU A 128 16.13 25.10 15.17
CA GLU A 128 14.67 25.11 15.06
C GLU A 128 14.21 23.69 14.68
N GLU A 129 14.09 22.86 15.72
CA GLU A 129 13.09 21.80 15.71
C GLU A 129 11.71 22.47 15.73
N GLU A 130 11.19 22.81 14.56
CA GLU A 130 9.74 22.94 14.39
C GLU A 130 9.25 21.99 13.30
N GLU A 131 8.18 21.29 13.68
CA GLU A 131 7.41 20.38 12.88
C GLU A 131 6.89 21.12 11.64
N GLU A 132 7.47 20.88 10.46
CA GLU A 132 6.86 21.31 9.20
C GLU A 132 5.62 20.44 8.91
N GLU A 133 4.49 20.90 9.45
CA GLU A 133 3.21 20.84 8.75
C GLU A 133 3.34 21.54 7.39
N ASP A 134 2.92 20.81 6.37
CA ASP A 134 2.97 21.17 4.96
C ASP A 134 1.88 22.24 4.67
N GLU A 135 2.18 23.52 4.91
CA GLU A 135 1.34 24.64 4.44
C GLU A 135 2.13 25.60 3.55
N THR A 136 2.21 25.26 2.27
CA THR A 136 2.57 26.23 1.24
C THR A 136 1.37 27.14 0.95
N THR A 137 1.31 28.34 1.53
CA THR A 137 0.52 29.44 0.95
C THR A 137 1.34 30.73 0.83
N SER A 138 1.75 30.98 -0.41
CA SER A 138 2.33 32.22 -0.92
C SER A 138 1.49 33.45 -0.52
N GLU A 139 2.06 34.31 0.31
CA GLU A 139 1.54 35.64 0.58
C GLU A 139 1.44 36.49 -0.70
N LYS A 140 0.25 37.06 -0.94
CA LYS A 140 0.10 38.32 -1.67
C LYS A 140 -1.04 39.12 -1.06
N SER A 141 -0.63 39.98 -0.13
CA SER A 141 -1.34 41.14 0.44
C SER A 141 -2.22 41.88 -0.56
N TRP A 142 -3.51 42.06 -0.24
CA TRP A 142 -4.31 43.29 -0.43
C TRP A 142 -5.60 43.26 0.45
N LYS A 143 -5.49 43.83 1.66
CA LYS A 143 -6.45 44.69 2.39
C LYS A 143 -7.98 44.41 2.38
N GLU A 144 -8.46 43.88 3.51
CA GLU A 144 -9.59 44.37 4.33
C GLU A 144 -10.99 44.52 3.68
N LYS A 145 -11.80 43.46 3.79
CA LYS A 145 -13.23 43.52 4.18
C LYS A 145 -13.71 42.12 4.60
N ASP A 146 -14.23 42.02 5.82
CA ASP A 146 -14.82 40.82 6.41
C ASP A 146 -16.02 40.32 5.58
N GLU A 147 -15.82 39.31 4.74
CA GLU A 147 -16.81 38.28 4.40
C GLU A 147 -16.05 37.00 4.02
N GLU A 148 -16.37 35.87 4.66
CA GLU A 148 -15.78 34.56 4.36
C GLU A 148 -15.87 34.25 2.86
N PRO A 149 -14.80 33.75 2.21
CA PRO A 149 -14.85 33.41 0.79
C PRO A 149 -15.71 32.16 0.62
N VAL A 150 -17.02 32.36 0.42
CA VAL A 150 -17.92 31.29 -0.02
C VAL A 150 -17.43 30.83 -1.38
N LEU A 151 -16.70 29.71 -1.42
CA LEU A 151 -16.24 29.04 -2.64
C LEU A 151 -17.47 28.68 -3.47
N LYS A 152 -17.88 29.58 -4.37
CA LYS A 152 -18.96 29.32 -5.32
C LYS A 152 -18.47 28.23 -6.26
N LYS A 153 -18.89 26.99 -6.01
CA LYS A 153 -18.66 25.83 -6.89
C LYS A 153 -18.94 26.30 -8.32
N ILE A 154 -17.97 26.15 -9.24
CA ILE A 154 -18.16 26.44 -10.66
C ILE A 154 -19.31 25.57 -11.15
N LYS A 155 -20.49 26.17 -11.30
CA LYS A 155 -21.67 25.45 -11.77
C LYS A 155 -21.56 25.36 -13.28
N LYS A 156 -21.19 24.18 -13.77
CA LYS A 156 -21.52 23.76 -15.14
C LYS A 156 -23.04 23.59 -15.25
N ASN A 157 -23.55 23.46 -16.47
CA ASN A 157 -24.98 23.26 -16.71
C ASN A 157 -25.52 22.10 -15.85
N PRO A 158 -26.62 22.31 -15.10
CA PRO A 158 -27.15 21.30 -14.17
C PRO A 158 -27.75 20.08 -14.88
N ASP A 159 -28.11 20.22 -16.15
CA ASP A 159 -28.71 19.14 -16.96
C ASP A 159 -27.66 18.18 -17.55
N VAL A 160 -26.37 18.46 -17.36
CA VAL A 160 -25.29 17.57 -17.81
C VAL A 160 -25.07 16.50 -16.76
N ASP A 161 -25.28 15.24 -17.13
CA ASP A 161 -25.01 14.09 -16.27
C ASP A 161 -23.53 14.00 -15.91
N THR A 162 -23.20 14.29 -14.65
CA THR A 162 -21.85 14.19 -14.09
C THR A 162 -21.63 12.92 -13.29
N SER A 163 -22.55 11.94 -13.36
CA SER A 163 -22.44 10.69 -12.59
C SER A 163 -21.22 9.83 -12.92
N PHE A 164 -20.64 10.02 -14.11
CA PHE A 164 -19.42 9.34 -14.54
C PHE A 164 -18.14 9.97 -13.99
N LEU A 165 -18.19 11.18 -13.42
CA LEU A 165 -17.01 11.79 -12.81
C LEU A 165 -16.75 11.15 -11.43
N PRO A 166 -15.48 10.86 -11.10
CA PRO A 166 -15.09 10.50 -9.74
C PRO A 166 -15.54 11.60 -8.76
N ASP A 167 -16.41 11.21 -7.84
CA ASP A 167 -17.09 12.11 -6.91
C ASP A 167 -16.94 11.54 -5.50
N ARG A 168 -16.02 12.15 -4.73
CA ARG A 168 -15.62 11.62 -3.43
C ARG A 168 -16.77 11.53 -2.44
N GLU A 169 -17.64 12.54 -2.41
CA GLU A 169 -18.78 12.57 -1.49
C GLU A 169 -19.77 11.43 -1.80
N ARG A 170 -19.96 11.13 -3.09
CA ARG A 170 -20.80 10.02 -3.55
C ARG A 170 -20.20 8.66 -3.21
N GLU A 171 -18.91 8.47 -3.48
CA GLU A 171 -18.21 7.24 -3.12
C GLU A 171 -18.27 6.99 -1.61
N GLU A 172 -18.10 8.02 -0.79
CA GLU A 172 -18.22 7.92 0.67
C GLU A 172 -19.65 7.58 1.13
N ALA A 173 -20.67 8.15 0.49
CA ALA A 173 -22.08 7.80 0.78
C ALA A 173 -22.38 6.34 0.40
N ASP A 174 -21.92 5.88 -0.77
CA ASP A 174 -22.07 4.49 -1.21
C ASP A 174 -21.35 3.52 -0.26
N LEU A 175 -20.17 3.89 0.23
CA LEU A 175 -19.42 3.10 1.21
C LEU A 175 -20.18 2.99 2.54
N LYS A 176 -20.71 4.10 3.07
CA LYS A 176 -21.52 4.09 4.29
C LYS A 176 -22.73 3.17 4.15
N LEU A 177 -23.46 3.28 3.05
CA LEU A 177 -24.62 2.43 2.77
C LEU A 177 -24.23 0.94 2.72
N ARG A 178 -23.09 0.61 2.11
CA ARG A 178 -22.58 -0.77 2.10
C ARG A 178 -22.23 -1.29 3.49
N GLU A 179 -21.63 -0.46 4.34
CA GLU A 179 -21.31 -0.82 5.71
C GLU A 179 -22.57 -1.05 6.56
N GLU A 180 -23.58 -0.20 6.42
CA GLU A 180 -24.89 -0.34 7.07
C GLU A 180 -25.54 -1.68 6.69
N LEU A 181 -25.66 -1.98 5.39
CA LEU A 181 -26.21 -3.24 4.91
C LEU A 181 -25.41 -4.46 5.39
N ARG A 182 -24.08 -4.33 5.51
CA ARG A 182 -23.22 -5.39 6.05
C ARG A 182 -23.57 -5.68 7.52
N LEU A 183 -23.78 -4.64 8.32
CA LEU A 183 -24.16 -4.77 9.72
C LEU A 183 -25.54 -5.39 9.87
N GLU A 184 -26.52 -4.92 9.11
CA GLU A 184 -27.87 -5.50 9.07
C GLU A 184 -27.83 -6.97 8.71
N TRP A 185 -27.08 -7.34 7.67
CA TRP A 185 -26.92 -8.73 7.27
C TRP A 185 -26.28 -9.58 8.39
N VAL A 186 -25.23 -9.09 9.04
CA VAL A 186 -24.61 -9.81 10.18
C VAL A 186 -25.60 -9.98 11.33
N MET A 187 -26.38 -8.94 11.66
CA MET A 187 -27.40 -9.01 12.71
C MET A 187 -28.48 -10.03 12.37
N THR A 188 -29.04 -9.99 11.16
CA THR A 188 -30.04 -10.98 10.72
C THR A 188 -29.49 -12.40 10.74
N GLN A 189 -28.23 -12.62 10.33
CA GLN A 189 -27.59 -13.93 10.42
C GLN A 189 -27.38 -14.39 11.86
N ALA A 190 -27.06 -13.48 12.78
CA ALA A 190 -26.97 -13.80 14.20
C ALA A 190 -28.34 -14.20 14.77
N SER A 191 -29.38 -13.40 14.52
CA SER A 191 -30.75 -13.71 14.94
C SER A 191 -31.23 -15.05 14.41
N LEU A 192 -31.02 -15.35 13.12
CA LEU A 192 -31.40 -16.64 12.52
C LEU A 192 -30.65 -17.83 13.14
N LYS A 193 -29.43 -17.63 13.64
CA LYS A 193 -28.67 -18.69 14.33
C LYS A 193 -29.11 -18.89 15.77
N ASP A 194 -29.57 -17.83 16.43
CA ASP A 194 -30.05 -17.87 17.81
C ASP A 194 -31.46 -18.46 17.91
N GLU A 195 -32.24 -18.44 16.82
CA GLU A 195 -33.55 -19.08 16.76
C GLU A 195 -33.44 -20.60 16.97
N PRO A 196 -34.12 -21.18 17.99
CA PRO A 196 -34.05 -22.60 18.27
C PRO A 196 -34.78 -23.40 17.20
N ILE A 197 -34.02 -24.18 16.44
CA ILE A 197 -34.58 -25.07 15.41
C ILE A 197 -35.21 -26.29 16.11
N THR A 198 -36.54 -26.44 16.01
CA THR A 198 -37.22 -27.67 16.43
C THR A 198 -37.03 -28.73 15.35
N VAL A 199 -36.17 -29.71 15.63
CA VAL A 199 -36.02 -30.89 14.78
C VAL A 199 -37.09 -31.91 15.19
N THR A 200 -38.01 -32.21 14.28
CA THR A 200 -39.05 -33.25 14.43
C THR A 200 -38.53 -34.64 14.09
#